data_AF-A0A3Q3JL27-F1
#
_entry.id   AF-A0A3Q3JL27-F1
#
_cell.length_a   1.000
_cell.length_b   1.000
_cell.length_c   1.000
_cell.angle_alpha   90.00
_cell.angle_beta   90.00
_cell.angle_gamma   90.00
#
_symmetry.space_group_name_H-M   'P 1'
#
loop_
_entity.id
_entity.type
_entity.pdbx_description
1 polymer ?
#
loop_
_entity_poly.entity_id
_entity_poly.type
_entity_poly.pdbx_seq_one_letter_code
_entity_poly.pdbx_strand_id
1 'polypeptide(L)'
;MTQPEVLIQVLEILKNSEFSEVESDFHAKVPAVFCRDVSGLMCKVSAGNDVACLTTNHLAALAKLEPRLVPLVLAFRYWLQLCHIDCQAEGGIPSYSFALMVIFFLQQRKEPILPVYLGHWV
;
A
#
# COMPACT_ATOMS: atom_id res chain seq x y z
N MET A 1 0.54 17.35 -20.06
CA MET A 1 -0.68 16.71 -19.53
C MET A 1 -0.56 16.72 -18.02
N THR A 2 -1.55 17.27 -17.32
CA THR A 2 -1.56 17.34 -15.85
C THR A 2 -2.07 16.03 -15.23
N GLN A 3 -1.78 15.77 -13.95
CA GLN A 3 -2.25 14.55 -13.27
C GLN A 3 -3.78 14.36 -13.35
N PRO A 4 -4.63 15.39 -13.18
CA PRO A 4 -6.07 15.26 -13.36
C PRO A 4 -6.49 14.90 -14.78
N GLU A 5 -5.86 15.50 -15.81
CA GLU A 5 -6.15 15.19 -17.22
C GLU A 5 -5.87 13.71 -17.53
N VAL A 6 -4.74 13.18 -17.02
CA VAL A 6 -4.40 11.76 -17.18
C VAL A 6 -5.46 10.86 -16.55
N LEU A 7 -5.88 11.14 -15.31
CA LEU A 7 -6.86 10.29 -14.61
C LEU A 7 -8.26 10.36 -15.22
N ILE A 8 -8.66 11.50 -15.79
CA ILE A 8 -9.92 11.63 -16.53
C ILE A 8 -9.88 10.78 -17.80
N GLN A 9 -8.78 10.82 -18.56
CA GLN A 9 -8.62 9.96 -19.75
C GLN A 9 -8.61 8.48 -19.38
N VAL A 10 -7.91 8.10 -18.30
CA VAL A 10 -7.89 6.72 -17.80
C VAL A 10 -9.31 6.26 -17.41
N LEU A 11 -10.09 7.12 -16.76
CA LEU A 11 -11.49 6.80 -16.42
C LEU A 11 -12.32 6.48 -17.67
N GLU A 12 -12.19 7.28 -18.73
CA GLU A 12 -12.89 7.05 -19.99
C GLU A 12 -12.44 5.75 -20.68
N ILE A 13 -11.15 5.47 -20.68
CA ILE A 13 -10.60 4.23 -21.25
C ILE A 13 -11.14 3.00 -20.49
N LEU A 14 -11.09 3.03 -19.16
CA LEU A 14 -11.53 1.91 -18.32
C LEU A 14 -13.03 1.65 -18.48
N LYS A 15 -13.86 2.69 -18.58
CA LYS A 15 -15.30 2.56 -18.83
C LYS A 15 -15.65 1.89 -20.18
N ASN A 16 -14.76 1.95 -21.16
CA ASN A 16 -14.96 1.41 -22.50
C ASN A 16 -14.19 0.08 -22.72
N SER A 17 -13.90 -0.65 -21.65
CA SER A 17 -13.12 -1.88 -21.68
C SER A 17 -13.76 -2.97 -20.82
N GLU A 18 -13.11 -4.12 -20.67
CA GLU A 18 -13.64 -5.30 -19.96
C GLU A 18 -13.74 -5.14 -18.43
N PHE A 19 -13.30 -4.00 -17.87
CA PHE A 19 -13.42 -3.73 -16.44
C PHE A 19 -14.84 -3.36 -16.04
N SER A 20 -15.27 -3.82 -14.87
CA SER A 20 -16.57 -3.50 -14.28
C SER A 20 -16.43 -2.54 -13.09
N GLU A 21 -17.54 -2.00 -12.58
CA GLU A 21 -17.56 -1.13 -11.39
C GLU A 21 -16.55 0.03 -11.46
N VAL A 22 -16.49 0.70 -12.62
CA VAL A 22 -15.51 1.78 -12.87
C VAL A 22 -15.98 3.09 -12.23
N GLU A 23 -15.27 3.54 -11.19
CA GLU A 23 -15.60 4.72 -10.40
C GLU A 23 -14.37 5.63 -10.18
N SER A 24 -14.59 6.93 -9.97
CA SER A 24 -13.51 7.88 -9.68
C SER A 24 -13.59 8.39 -8.25
N ASP A 25 -12.44 8.50 -7.60
CA ASP A 25 -12.28 9.20 -6.33
C ASP A 25 -11.17 10.24 -6.46
N PHE A 26 -11.54 11.40 -7.01
CA PHE A 26 -10.61 12.50 -7.23
C PHE A 26 -10.50 13.44 -6.02
N HIS A 27 -11.33 13.24 -4.99
CA HIS A 27 -11.33 14.04 -3.76
C HIS A 27 -10.48 13.42 -2.65
N ALA A 28 -10.14 12.14 -2.73
CA ALA A 28 -9.19 11.53 -1.82
C ALA A 28 -7.81 12.19 -1.86
N LYS A 29 -7.05 11.99 -0.77
CA LYS A 29 -5.65 12.46 -0.64
C LYS A 29 -4.76 12.03 -1.80
N VAL A 30 -5.03 10.85 -2.38
CA VAL A 30 -4.41 10.37 -3.61
C VAL A 30 -5.53 10.13 -4.63
N PRO A 31 -5.71 11.04 -5.60
CA PRO A 31 -6.70 10.89 -6.66
C PRO A 31 -6.52 9.57 -7.42
N ALA A 32 -7.61 8.84 -7.62
CA ALA A 32 -7.56 7.54 -8.27
C ALA A 32 -8.84 7.19 -9.03
N VAL A 33 -8.72 6.21 -9.92
CA VAL A 33 -9.83 5.51 -10.56
C VAL A 33 -9.87 4.08 -10.01
N PHE A 34 -11.04 3.64 -9.59
CA PHE A 34 -11.32 2.27 -9.17
C PHE A 34 -11.97 1.50 -10.31
N CYS A 35 -11.65 0.21 -10.41
CA CYS A 35 -12.34 -0.71 -11.29
C CYS A 35 -12.20 -2.15 -10.77
N ARG A 36 -13.04 -3.06 -11.27
CA ARG A 36 -12.96 -4.50 -11.00
C ARG A 36 -12.52 -5.23 -12.26
N ASP A 37 -11.43 -5.98 -12.13
CA ASP A 37 -10.89 -6.84 -13.21
C ASP A 37 -11.73 -8.10 -13.42
N VAL A 38 -11.53 -8.81 -14.53
CA VAL A 38 -12.18 -10.08 -14.88
C VAL A 38 -11.98 -11.17 -13.83
N SER A 39 -10.91 -11.09 -13.03
CA SER A 39 -10.65 -11.94 -11.87
C SER A 39 -11.55 -11.64 -10.66
N GLY A 40 -12.30 -10.54 -10.70
CA GLY A 40 -13.08 -10.01 -9.58
C GLY A 40 -12.27 -9.17 -8.60
N LEU A 41 -10.96 -8.98 -8.82
CA LEU A 41 -10.12 -8.16 -7.95
C LEU A 41 -10.40 -6.66 -8.14
N MET A 42 -10.44 -5.92 -7.03
CA MET A 42 -10.52 -4.46 -7.04
C MET A 42 -9.15 -3.87 -7.37
N CYS A 43 -9.12 -3.05 -8.42
CA CYS A 43 -7.97 -2.28 -8.84
C CYS A 43 -8.16 -0.81 -8.48
N LYS A 44 -7.08 -0.16 -8.03
CA LYS A 44 -7.01 1.28 -7.77
C LYS A 44 -5.87 1.87 -8.58
N VAL A 45 -6.20 2.68 -9.58
CA VAL A 45 -5.25 3.31 -10.50
C VAL A 45 -5.00 4.75 -10.07
N SER A 46 -3.74 5.08 -9.75
CA SER A 46 -3.30 6.45 -9.43
C SER A 46 -2.21 6.88 -10.41
N ALA A 47 -1.97 8.18 -10.53
CA ALA A 47 -0.95 8.75 -11.42
C ALA A 47 0.08 9.55 -10.61
N GLY A 48 1.37 9.36 -10.91
CA GLY A 48 2.47 10.12 -10.29
C GLY A 48 2.71 9.82 -8.80
N ASN A 49 2.33 8.63 -8.32
CA ASN A 49 2.49 8.25 -6.91
C ASN A 49 3.87 7.62 -6.62
N ASP A 50 4.94 8.34 -6.95
CA ASP A 50 6.31 7.82 -6.92
C ASP A 50 6.76 7.43 -5.51
N VAL A 51 6.31 8.16 -4.48
CA VAL A 51 6.61 7.87 -3.08
C VAL A 51 6.03 6.52 -2.64
N ALA A 52 4.81 6.18 -3.10
CA ALA A 52 4.25 4.86 -2.85
C ALA A 52 5.04 3.75 -3.57
N CYS A 53 5.51 4.00 -4.80
CA CYS A 53 6.37 3.06 -5.52
C CYS A 53 7.70 2.83 -4.78
N LEU A 54 8.36 3.88 -4.31
CA LEU A 54 9.60 3.78 -3.52
C LEU A 54 9.37 3.02 -2.20
N THR A 55 8.24 3.29 -1.52
CA THR A 55 7.86 2.58 -0.30
C THR A 55 7.66 1.08 -0.56
N THR A 56 6.92 0.72 -1.62
CA THR A 56 6.72 -0.68 -2.03
C THR A 56 8.04 -1.38 -2.33
N ASN A 57 8.94 -0.72 -3.07
CA ASN A 57 10.25 -1.27 -3.38
C ASN A 57 11.10 -1.50 -2.13
N HIS A 58 11.06 -0.56 -1.18
CA HIS A 58 11.79 -0.70 0.08
C HIS A 58 11.24 -1.86 0.94
N LEU A 59 9.92 -1.95 1.10
CA LEU A 59 9.27 -3.05 1.82
C LEU A 59 9.57 -4.41 1.16
N ALA A 60 9.55 -4.48 -0.17
CA ALA A 60 9.88 -5.69 -0.91
C ALA A 60 11.35 -6.12 -0.71
N ALA A 61 12.27 -5.15 -0.69
CA ALA A 61 13.68 -5.42 -0.43
C ALA A 61 13.90 -6.00 0.98
N LEU A 62 13.24 -5.43 1.99
CA LEU A 62 13.28 -5.95 3.37
C LEU A 62 12.63 -7.34 3.49
N ALA A 63 11.51 -7.57 2.80
CA ALA A 63 10.83 -8.87 2.77
C ALA A 63 11.69 -9.96 2.12
N LYS A 64 12.48 -9.60 1.10
CA LYS A 64 13.45 -10.51 0.48
C LYS A 64 14.65 -10.79 1.39
N LEU A 65 15.07 -9.79 2.17
CA LEU A 65 16.19 -9.91 3.11
C LEU A 65 15.85 -10.83 4.30
N GLU A 66 14.63 -10.72 4.84
CA GLU A 66 14.20 -11.45 6.04
C GLU A 66 12.88 -12.22 5.79
N PRO A 67 12.94 -13.54 5.57
CA PRO A 67 11.77 -14.37 5.27
C PRO A 67 10.67 -14.36 6.35
N ARG A 68 11.01 -14.08 7.60
CA ARG A 68 10.02 -14.01 8.71
C ARG A 68 9.19 -12.73 8.69
N LEU A 69 9.60 -11.71 7.93
CA LEU A 69 8.90 -10.43 7.88
C LEU A 69 7.47 -10.57 7.35
N VAL A 70 7.29 -11.21 6.18
CA VAL A 70 5.98 -11.32 5.54
C VAL A 70 4.97 -12.09 6.40
N PRO A 71 5.29 -13.28 6.94
CA PRO A 71 4.38 -13.99 7.85
C PRO A 71 3.99 -13.15 9.07
N LEU A 72 4.94 -12.42 9.66
CA LEU A 72 4.68 -11.60 10.84
C LEU A 72 3.78 -10.40 10.51
N VAL A 73 4.01 -9.73 9.38
CA VAL A 73 3.14 -8.64 8.90
C VAL A 73 1.72 -9.14 8.61
N LEU A 74 1.58 -10.31 7.98
CA LEU A 74 0.27 -10.88 7.67
C LEU A 74 -0.49 -11.28 8.95
N ALA A 75 0.18 -11.97 9.88
CA ALA A 75 -0.42 -12.34 11.16
C ALA A 75 -0.87 -11.11 11.96
N PHE A 76 -0.01 -10.09 12.03
CA PHE A 76 -0.31 -8.85 12.73
C PHE A 76 -1.47 -8.09 12.08
N ARG A 77 -1.47 -7.95 10.75
CA ARG A 77 -2.56 -7.30 10.01
C ARG A 77 -3.89 -8.03 10.20
N TYR A 78 -3.89 -9.35 10.11
CA TYR A 78 -5.11 -10.14 10.31
C TYR A 78 -5.67 -9.97 11.72
N TRP A 79 -4.81 -9.96 12.73
CA TRP A 79 -5.23 -9.67 14.10
C TRP A 79 -5.89 -8.29 14.24
N LEU A 80 -5.29 -7.26 13.62
CA LEU A 80 -5.84 -5.89 13.66
C LEU A 80 -7.16 -5.75 12.89
N GLN A 81 -7.35 -6.54 11.84
CA GLN A 81 -8.63 -6.66 11.12
C GLN A 81 -9.74 -7.21 12.00
N LEU A 82 -9.45 -8.26 12.76
CA LEU A 82 -10.41 -8.81 13.74
C LEU A 82 -10.76 -7.81 14.85
N CYS A 83 -9.87 -6.86 15.12
CA CYS A 83 -10.10 -5.77 16.07
C CYS A 83 -10.73 -4.52 15.42
N HIS A 84 -11.03 -4.54 14.12
CA HIS A 84 -11.57 -3.40 13.36
C HIS A 84 -10.68 -2.13 13.38
N ILE A 85 -9.36 -2.29 13.42
CA ILE A 85 -8.40 -1.17 13.50
C ILE A 85 -7.93 -0.70 12.11
N ASP A 86 -8.20 -1.46 11.04
CA ASP A 86 -7.70 -1.16 9.68
C ASP A 86 -8.69 -0.42 8.77
N CYS A 87 -9.88 -0.05 9.28
CA CYS A 87 -10.88 0.71 8.53
C CYS A 87 -10.54 2.21 8.48
N GLN A 88 -9.80 2.64 7.46
CA GLN A 88 -9.39 4.05 7.31
C GLN A 88 -10.57 5.04 7.20
N ALA A 89 -11.72 4.61 6.66
CA ALA A 89 -12.91 5.44 6.59
C ALA A 89 -13.49 5.78 7.98
N GLU A 90 -13.19 4.94 8.98
CA GLU A 90 -13.62 5.10 10.37
C GLU A 90 -12.48 5.64 11.27
N GLY A 91 -11.41 6.15 10.68
CA GLY A 91 -10.23 6.65 11.42
C GLY A 91 -9.20 5.57 11.78
N GLY A 92 -9.33 4.37 11.22
CA GLY A 92 -8.37 3.28 11.35
C GLY A 92 -7.03 3.55 10.68
N ILE A 93 -6.04 2.71 11.00
CA ILE A 93 -4.66 2.88 10.56
C ILE A 93 -4.45 2.24 9.17
N PRO A 94 -3.75 2.90 8.23
CA PRO A 94 -3.43 2.33 6.92
C PRO A 94 -2.60 1.04 7.03
N SER A 95 -2.85 0.09 6.15
CA SER A 95 -2.19 -1.24 6.17
C SER A 95 -0.66 -1.19 6.08
N TYR A 96 -0.08 -0.24 5.33
CA TYR A 96 1.38 -0.10 5.22
C TYR A 96 2.01 0.28 6.57
N SER A 97 1.29 1.01 7.43
CA SER A 97 1.78 1.39 8.76
C SER A 97 2.00 0.16 9.63
N PHE A 98 1.18 -0.88 9.49
CA PHE A 98 1.38 -2.14 10.22
C PHE A 98 2.66 -2.85 9.79
N ALA A 99 3.00 -2.81 8.50
CA ALA A 99 4.28 -3.32 8.03
C ALA A 99 5.46 -2.55 8.67
N LEU A 100 5.36 -1.22 8.76
CA LEU A 100 6.37 -0.39 9.41
C LEU A 100 6.50 -0.68 10.91
N MET A 101 5.39 -0.91 11.62
CA MET A 101 5.41 -1.28 13.04
C MET A 101 6.16 -2.60 13.27
N VAL A 102 5.92 -3.60 12.40
CA VAL A 102 6.64 -4.88 12.46
C VAL A 102 8.12 -4.71 12.13
N ILE A 103 8.45 -3.93 11.09
CA ILE A 103 9.85 -3.63 10.74
C ILE A 103 10.57 -2.96 11.91
N PHE A 104 9.94 -1.95 12.51
CA PHE A 104 10.47 -1.24 13.67
C PHE A 104 10.67 -2.20 14.85
N PHE A 105 9.69 -3.05 15.15
CA PHE A 105 9.83 -4.07 16.19
C PHE A 105 11.06 -4.96 15.95
N LEU A 106 11.26 -5.45 14.72
CA LEU A 106 12.41 -6.30 14.37
C LEU A 106 13.75 -5.57 14.44
N GLN A 107 13.78 -4.26 14.17
CA GLN A 107 14.95 -3.40 14.31
C GLN A 107 15.29 -3.08 15.78
N GLN A 108 14.29 -2.91 16.64
CA GLN A 108 14.45 -2.51 18.04
C GLN A 108 14.65 -3.66 19.02
N ARG A 109 14.71 -4.90 18.54
CA ARG A 109 15.05 -6.04 19.40
C ARG A 109 16.44 -5.83 20.02
N LYS A 110 16.64 -6.38 21.22
CA LYS A 110 17.97 -6.42 21.89
C LYS A 110 19.06 -6.96 20.95
N GLU A 111 18.70 -7.99 20.18
CA GLU A 111 19.47 -8.45 19.02
C GLU A 111 18.64 -8.12 17.76
N PRO A 112 18.99 -7.06 17.01
CA PRO A 112 18.26 -6.64 15.83
C PRO A 112 18.22 -7.73 14.77
N ILE A 113 17.03 -7.98 14.21
CA ILE A 113 16.84 -8.95 13.12
C ILE A 113 16.93 -8.26 11.76
N LEU A 114 16.43 -7.02 11.67
CA LEU A 114 16.52 -6.19 10.47
C LEU A 114 17.53 -5.07 10.67
N PRO A 115 18.29 -4.69 9.62
CA PRO A 115 19.10 -3.50 9.66
C PRO A 115 18.23 -2.24 9.68
N VAL A 116 18.78 -1.16 10.23
CA VAL A 116 18.22 0.19 10.09
C VAL A 116 18.78 0.87 8.84
N TYR A 117 18.01 1.77 8.23
CA TYR A 117 18.43 2.44 6.99
C TYR A 117 19.55 3.47 7.23
N LEU A 118 19.47 4.22 8.33
CA LEU A 118 20.45 5.21 8.74
C LEU A 118 21.12 4.76 10.05
N GLY A 119 22.41 5.01 10.16
CA GLY A 119 23.21 4.73 11.35
C GLY A 119 24.54 5.46 11.28
N HIS A 120 25.49 5.09 12.15
CA HIS A 120 26.82 5.75 12.24
C HIS A 120 27.68 5.68 10.96
N TRP A 121 27.22 4.98 9.93
CA TRP A 121 27.88 4.84 8.63
C TRP A 121 27.45 5.88 7.60
N VAL A 122 26.55 6.81 7.96
CA VAL A 122 26.16 7.99 7.18
C VAL A 122 26.71 9.23 7.86
#